data_AF-A0A7K3LSD5-F1
#
_entry.id   AF-A0A7K3LSD5-F1
#
_cell.length_a   1.000
_cell.length_b   1.000
_cell.length_c   1.000
_cell.angle_alpha   90.00
_cell.angle_beta   90.00
_cell.angle_gamma   90.00
#
_symmetry.space_group_name_H-M   'P 1'
#
loop_
_entity.id
_entity.type
_entity.pdbx_description
1 polymer ?
#
loop_
_entity_poly.entity_id
_entity_poly.type
_entity_poly.pdbx_seq_one_letter_code
_entity_poly.pdbx_strand_id
1 'polypeptide(L)'
;MRSRSDSVKVSGGDTASAPPSGRKSTPASRAAPKAVPTAPGFRSSTTANAARFSGRLAPGLQDQFLDLLALMMAKADPHTGESAVRTAHRQRAVLLVEKRFRDPEFTARDVAAEINLSERYLQKLFADDDQTVSGTIRGRRIAEARKLLDKRAVTGSSIASIAAASGFADAAYFSRVFRQETGVSPTAYVHRSAEDGNPSPADPDLS
;
A
#
# COMPACT_ATOMS: atom_id res chain seq x y z
N MET A 1 -55.52 -33.49 -15.55
CA MET A 1 -54.66 -34.34 -16.41
C MET A 1 -53.22 -33.86 -16.28
N ARG A 2 -52.23 -34.78 -16.24
CA ARG A 2 -50.81 -34.68 -16.71
C ARG A 2 -50.03 -33.34 -16.48
N SER A 3 -48.76 -33.30 -16.07
CA SER A 3 -47.78 -34.34 -15.71
C SER A 3 -46.52 -33.67 -15.09
N ARG A 4 -45.87 -34.40 -14.17
CA ARG A 4 -44.40 -34.63 -14.01
C ARG A 4 -43.38 -33.53 -14.38
N SER A 5 -42.46 -33.25 -13.45
CA SER A 5 -41.02 -33.65 -13.47
C SER A 5 -40.26 -32.80 -12.44
N ASP A 6 -39.68 -33.31 -11.34
CA ASP A 6 -38.52 -34.22 -11.19
C ASP A 6 -37.15 -33.53 -11.38
N SER A 7 -36.34 -33.44 -10.31
CA SER A 7 -34.90 -33.06 -10.32
C SER A 7 -34.18 -33.31 -8.97
N VAL A 8 -33.76 -34.56 -8.80
CA VAL A 8 -32.44 -35.02 -8.29
C VAL A 8 -31.45 -34.00 -7.67
N LYS A 9 -31.38 -34.02 -6.33
CA LYS A 9 -30.21 -34.39 -5.48
C LYS A 9 -28.77 -34.04 -5.93
N VAL A 10 -28.14 -33.08 -5.24
CA VAL A 10 -26.68 -33.00 -4.91
C VAL A 10 -26.54 -32.36 -3.50
N SER A 11 -25.72 -32.74 -2.51
CA SER A 11 -24.74 -33.83 -2.26
C SER A 11 -23.24 -33.43 -2.16
N GLY A 12 -22.81 -32.95 -0.98
CA GLY A 12 -21.40 -32.68 -0.59
C GLY A 12 -21.17 -31.25 -0.09
N GLY A 13 -20.42 -30.97 0.98
CA GLY A 13 -19.74 -31.85 1.96
C GLY A 13 -19.20 -31.02 3.15
N ASP A 14 -19.14 -31.62 4.34
CA ASP A 14 -18.95 -30.90 5.62
C ASP A 14 -17.59 -30.24 5.87
N THR A 15 -17.63 -29.15 6.64
CA THR A 15 -16.47 -28.41 7.16
C THR A 15 -16.16 -28.77 8.62
N ALA A 16 -15.03 -29.45 8.88
CA ALA A 16 -14.38 -29.54 10.20
C ALA A 16 -12.93 -30.05 10.00
N SER A 17 -11.88 -29.30 10.37
CA SER A 17 -11.36 -29.06 11.74
C SER A 17 -10.22 -30.03 12.12
N ALA A 18 -9.08 -29.45 12.51
CA ALA A 18 -7.95 -30.11 13.16
C ALA A 18 -7.81 -29.54 14.59
N PRO A 19 -6.85 -29.94 15.43
CA PRO A 19 -6.07 -31.20 15.55
C PRO A 19 -6.44 -31.92 16.90
N PRO A 20 -5.64 -32.87 17.44
CA PRO A 20 -4.64 -32.45 18.45
C PRO A 20 -3.35 -33.32 18.61
N SER A 21 -2.35 -32.67 19.21
CA SER A 21 -1.13 -33.14 19.92
C SER A 21 -0.82 -34.64 20.18
N GLY A 22 0.41 -35.04 19.84
CA GLY A 22 1.51 -35.08 20.82
C GLY A 22 2.13 -36.42 21.29
N ARG A 23 3.48 -36.44 21.36
CA ARG A 23 4.45 -37.15 22.28
C ARG A 23 5.68 -37.71 21.51
N LYS A 24 6.91 -37.31 21.88
CA LYS A 24 7.97 -38.06 22.65
C LYS A 24 8.45 -39.37 21.97
N SER A 25 9.73 -39.78 21.90
CA SER A 25 11.04 -39.18 22.24
C SER A 25 12.21 -40.17 21.96
N THR A 26 13.30 -39.73 21.28
CA THR A 26 14.71 -40.27 21.34
C THR A 26 14.97 -41.77 20.99
N PRO A 27 16.25 -42.26 20.87
CA PRO A 27 17.30 -41.83 19.95
C PRO A 27 18.04 -43.00 19.22
N ALA A 28 18.48 -42.80 17.96
CA ALA A 28 19.48 -43.66 17.28
C ALA A 28 20.08 -42.86 16.09
N SER A 29 21.38 -42.55 16.02
CA SER A 29 22.53 -43.41 15.68
C SER A 29 23.06 -43.14 14.26
N ARG A 30 24.13 -42.33 14.20
CA ARG A 30 25.33 -42.52 13.36
C ARG A 30 25.15 -42.82 11.86
N ALA A 31 25.20 -41.76 11.04
CA ALA A 31 25.92 -41.77 9.77
C ALA A 31 26.37 -40.34 9.41
N ALA A 32 27.68 -40.12 9.23
CA ALA A 32 28.21 -38.81 8.83
C ALA A 32 28.14 -38.66 7.30
N PRO A 33 27.71 -37.50 6.75
CA PRO A 33 27.86 -37.21 5.34
C PRO A 33 29.35 -37.05 5.00
N LYS A 34 29.80 -37.72 3.94
CA LYS A 34 31.20 -37.66 3.48
C LYS A 34 31.54 -36.22 3.05
N ALA A 35 32.75 -35.78 3.39
CA ALA A 35 33.23 -34.46 3.05
C ALA A 35 33.24 -34.23 1.53
N VAL A 36 32.69 -33.10 1.08
CA VAL A 36 32.86 -32.58 -0.28
C VAL A 36 34.32 -32.15 -0.44
N PRO A 37 35.03 -32.49 -1.53
CA PRO A 37 36.44 -32.15 -1.69
C PRO A 37 36.66 -30.63 -1.75
N THR A 38 37.48 -30.14 -0.83
CA THR A 38 37.80 -28.72 -0.69
C THR A 38 38.80 -28.29 -1.77
N ALA A 39 38.37 -27.47 -2.72
CA ALA A 39 39.28 -26.83 -3.66
C ALA A 39 40.11 -25.73 -2.94
N PRO A 40 41.46 -25.74 -3.03
CA PRO A 40 42.28 -24.73 -2.37
C PRO A 40 42.20 -23.40 -3.14
N GLY A 41 41.60 -22.37 -2.54
CA GLY A 41 41.61 -21.01 -3.11
C GLY A 41 40.52 -20.07 -2.58
N PHE A 42 39.38 -20.59 -2.12
CA PHE A 42 38.25 -19.75 -1.73
C PHE A 42 38.38 -19.19 -0.31
N ARG A 43 39.23 -18.17 -0.13
CA ARG A 43 39.32 -17.41 1.13
C ARG A 43 38.04 -16.61 1.36
N SER A 44 37.52 -16.70 2.58
CA SER A 44 36.28 -16.05 3.04
C SER A 44 36.26 -14.53 2.79
N SER A 45 35.59 -14.09 1.72
CA SER A 45 35.47 -12.67 1.34
C SER A 45 34.05 -12.11 1.42
N THR A 46 33.08 -12.90 1.90
CA THR A 46 31.65 -12.56 1.86
C THR A 46 31.21 -11.57 2.94
N THR A 47 31.86 -11.56 4.12
CA THR A 47 31.50 -10.64 5.23
C THR A 47 32.12 -9.25 5.12
N ALA A 48 33.20 -9.07 4.33
CA ALA A 48 33.89 -7.79 4.20
C ALA A 48 33.18 -6.77 3.28
N ASN A 49 32.29 -7.22 2.39
CA ASN A 49 31.62 -6.34 1.43
C ASN A 49 30.33 -5.70 1.94
N ALA A 50 29.62 -6.32 2.90
CA ALA A 50 28.37 -5.77 3.44
C ALA A 50 28.56 -4.37 4.05
N ALA A 51 29.70 -4.12 4.72
CA ALA A 51 30.05 -2.83 5.31
C ALA A 51 30.43 -1.74 4.29
N ARG A 52 30.69 -2.09 3.02
CA ARG A 52 31.07 -1.13 1.96
C ARG A 52 29.88 -0.52 1.22
N PHE A 53 28.71 -1.15 1.29
CA PHE A 53 27.46 -0.66 0.67
C PHE A 53 26.67 0.33 1.55
N SER A 54 27.36 1.04 2.46
CA SER A 54 26.78 2.18 3.21
C SER A 54 26.94 3.53 2.48
N GLY A 55 27.62 3.55 1.33
CA GLY A 55 27.55 4.67 0.39
C GLY A 55 26.25 4.62 -0.42
N ARG A 56 25.62 5.79 -0.65
CA ARG A 56 24.49 5.91 -1.59
C ARG A 56 24.91 5.31 -2.93
N LEU A 57 24.21 4.27 -3.38
CA LEU A 57 24.42 3.68 -4.70
C LEU A 57 24.35 4.79 -5.75
N ALA A 58 25.28 4.81 -6.69
CA ALA A 58 25.17 5.69 -7.85
C ALA A 58 23.83 5.40 -8.56
N PRO A 59 23.08 6.39 -9.07
CA PRO A 59 21.70 6.17 -9.54
C PRO A 59 21.53 5.00 -10.51
N GLY A 60 22.47 4.79 -11.43
CA GLY A 60 22.43 3.65 -12.37
C GLY A 60 22.84 2.29 -11.76
N LEU A 61 23.60 2.26 -10.66
CA LEU A 61 23.96 1.01 -9.98
C LEU A 61 22.80 0.47 -9.13
N GLN A 62 21.92 1.35 -8.66
CA GLN A 62 20.66 0.98 -8.03
C GLN A 62 19.73 0.30 -9.03
N ASP A 63 19.49 0.92 -10.19
CA ASP A 63 18.65 0.35 -11.23
C ASP A 63 19.20 -1.03 -11.67
N GLN A 64 20.51 -1.17 -11.85
CA GLN A 64 21.18 -2.46 -12.12
C GLN A 64 20.99 -3.53 -11.01
N PHE A 65 20.95 -3.13 -9.74
CA PHE A 65 20.70 -4.06 -8.63
C PHE A 65 19.24 -4.53 -8.58
N LEU A 66 18.31 -3.66 -8.99
CA LEU A 66 16.89 -4.01 -9.12
C LEU A 66 16.64 -4.90 -10.33
N ASP A 67 17.30 -4.64 -11.46
CA ASP A 67 17.31 -5.54 -12.62
C ASP A 67 17.87 -6.93 -12.25
N LEU A 68 18.92 -7.00 -11.43
CA LEU A 68 19.48 -8.26 -10.94
C LEU A 68 18.52 -9.00 -9.99
N LEU A 69 17.82 -8.29 -9.09
CA LEU A 69 16.76 -8.85 -8.25
C LEU A 69 15.56 -9.33 -9.08
N ALA A 70 15.16 -8.55 -10.08
CA ALA A 70 14.11 -8.91 -11.03
C ALA A 70 14.48 -10.17 -11.79
N LEU A 71 15.72 -10.28 -12.29
CA LEU A 71 16.24 -11.45 -12.99
C LEU A 71 16.25 -12.72 -12.11
N MET A 72 16.50 -12.57 -10.79
CA MET A 72 16.41 -13.69 -9.86
C MET A 72 14.96 -14.16 -9.61
N MET A 73 13.97 -13.25 -9.62
CA MET A 73 12.55 -13.62 -9.50
C MET A 73 11.92 -14.08 -10.82
N ALA A 74 12.38 -13.51 -11.95
CA ALA A 74 12.02 -13.85 -13.32
C ALA A 74 12.34 -15.30 -13.73
N LYS A 75 13.06 -16.04 -12.89
CA LYS A 75 13.36 -17.46 -13.11
C LYS A 75 12.14 -18.38 -13.00
N ALA A 76 10.96 -17.84 -12.67
CA ALA A 76 9.65 -18.49 -12.79
C ALA A 76 8.98 -18.23 -14.15
N ASP A 77 9.06 -17.00 -14.67
CA ASP A 77 8.77 -16.60 -16.06
C ASP A 77 9.28 -15.15 -16.28
N PRO A 78 10.03 -14.86 -17.36
CA PRO A 78 10.66 -13.56 -17.56
C PRO A 78 9.69 -12.40 -17.81
N HIS A 79 8.51 -12.64 -18.39
CA HIS A 79 7.55 -11.57 -18.64
C HIS A 79 6.75 -11.18 -17.39
N THR A 80 6.51 -12.12 -16.48
CA THR A 80 5.91 -11.82 -15.16
C THR A 80 6.91 -11.24 -14.18
N GLY A 81 8.21 -11.58 -14.27
CA GLY A 81 9.26 -11.09 -13.36
C GLY A 81 9.41 -9.57 -13.30
N GLU A 82 9.57 -8.89 -14.44
CA GLU A 82 9.70 -7.42 -14.48
C GLU A 82 8.43 -6.73 -13.95
N SER A 83 7.26 -7.22 -14.36
CA SER A 83 5.96 -6.70 -13.93
C SER A 83 5.74 -6.86 -12.42
N ALA A 84 6.13 -7.99 -11.84
CA ALA A 84 6.05 -8.24 -10.40
C ALA A 84 6.97 -7.29 -9.60
N VAL A 85 8.18 -7.02 -10.08
CA VAL A 85 9.10 -6.05 -9.45
C VAL A 85 8.57 -4.63 -9.50
N ARG A 86 8.07 -4.18 -10.66
CA ARG A 86 7.44 -2.86 -10.81
C ARG A 86 6.23 -2.71 -9.89
N THR A 87 5.38 -3.74 -9.83
CA THR A 87 4.22 -3.81 -8.93
C THR A 87 4.64 -3.71 -7.46
N ALA A 88 5.66 -4.47 -7.03
CA ALA A 88 6.17 -4.44 -5.66
C ALA A 88 6.77 -3.07 -5.28
N HIS A 89 7.52 -2.43 -6.18
CA HIS A 89 8.06 -1.09 -5.95
C HIS A 89 6.95 -0.04 -5.81
N ARG A 90 5.95 -0.07 -6.69
CA ARG A 90 4.78 0.81 -6.63
C ARG A 90 3.98 0.59 -5.34
N GLN A 91 3.73 -0.66 -4.95
CA GLN A 91 3.08 -0.98 -3.67
C GLN A 91 3.86 -0.45 -2.47
N ARG A 92 5.20 -0.60 -2.45
CA ARG A 92 6.06 -0.04 -1.39
C ARG A 92 5.97 1.48 -1.33
N ALA A 93 5.93 2.17 -2.47
CA ALA A 93 5.74 3.62 -2.52
C ALA A 93 4.36 4.03 -1.95
N VAL A 94 3.28 3.37 -2.36
CA VAL A 94 1.91 3.63 -1.87
C VAL A 94 1.80 3.37 -0.35
N LEU A 95 2.38 2.29 0.15
CA LEU A 95 2.43 1.99 1.58
C LEU A 95 3.21 3.02 2.39
N LEU A 96 4.23 3.64 1.80
CA LEU A 96 4.95 4.74 2.44
C LEU A 96 4.11 6.02 2.45
N VAL A 97 3.41 6.33 1.36
CA VAL A 97 2.45 7.45 1.31
C VAL A 97 1.37 7.29 2.39
N GLU A 98 0.78 6.11 2.57
CA GLU A 98 -0.24 5.88 3.60
C GLU A 98 0.29 6.13 5.03
N LYS A 99 1.58 5.88 5.28
CA LYS A 99 2.21 6.14 6.59
C LYS A 99 2.51 7.62 6.83
N ARG A 100 2.92 8.35 5.78
CA ARG A 100 3.51 9.70 5.93
C ARG A 100 2.69 10.84 5.33
N PHE A 101 1.55 10.61 4.68
CA PHE A 101 0.79 11.69 3.99
C PHE A 101 0.42 12.89 4.88
N ARG A 102 0.29 12.72 6.21
CA ARG A 102 -0.02 13.79 7.17
C ARG A 102 1.13 14.76 7.45
N ASP A 103 2.36 14.37 7.13
CA ASP A 103 3.54 15.24 7.20
C ASP A 103 3.47 16.24 6.02
N PRO A 104 3.35 17.57 6.24
CA PRO A 104 3.18 18.53 5.15
C PRO A 104 4.37 18.60 4.20
N GLU A 105 5.58 18.48 4.75
CA GLU A 105 6.86 18.54 4.03
C GLU A 105 7.16 17.26 3.24
N PHE A 106 6.38 16.20 3.43
CA PHE A 106 6.58 14.93 2.72
C PHE A 106 6.26 15.05 1.23
N THR A 107 7.28 14.84 0.39
CA THR A 107 7.22 14.96 -1.07
C THR A 107 7.46 13.65 -1.81
N ALA A 108 7.25 13.66 -3.13
CA ALA A 108 7.63 12.54 -4.01
C ALA A 108 9.15 12.23 -4.00
N ARG A 109 9.99 13.22 -3.69
CA ARG A 109 11.45 13.02 -3.55
C ARG A 109 11.77 12.24 -2.28
N ASP A 110 11.05 12.47 -1.19
CA ASP A 110 11.20 11.71 0.05
C ASP A 110 10.74 10.27 -0.12
N VAL A 111 9.64 10.05 -0.85
CA VAL A 111 9.21 8.70 -1.28
C VAL A 111 10.34 7.98 -2.00
N ALA A 112 10.92 8.60 -3.04
CA ALA A 112 12.01 8.03 -3.83
C ALA A 112 13.24 7.71 -2.97
N ALA A 113 13.67 8.66 -2.12
CA ALA A 113 14.82 8.49 -1.25
C ALA A 113 14.64 7.37 -0.21
N GLU A 114 13.48 7.29 0.44
CA GLU A 114 13.22 6.35 1.54
C GLU A 114 13.03 4.90 1.05
N ILE A 115 12.43 4.71 -0.14
CA ILE A 115 12.34 3.37 -0.76
C ILE A 115 13.56 3.01 -1.60
N ASN A 116 14.53 3.93 -1.73
CA ASN A 116 15.75 3.84 -2.53
C ASN A 116 15.44 3.53 -4.00
N LEU A 117 14.79 4.48 -4.68
CA LEU A 117 14.57 4.48 -6.13
C LEU A 117 14.98 5.84 -6.71
N SER A 118 15.34 5.87 -7.99
CA SER A 118 15.52 7.14 -8.70
C SER A 118 14.16 7.83 -8.91
N GLU A 119 14.11 9.16 -8.80
CA GLU A 119 12.86 9.92 -9.02
C GLU A 119 12.29 9.65 -10.43
N ARG A 120 13.15 9.45 -11.42
CA ARG A 120 12.78 9.11 -12.81
C ARG A 120 12.11 7.73 -12.91
N TYR A 121 12.65 6.71 -12.24
CA TYR A 121 12.02 5.38 -12.22
C TYR A 121 10.71 5.41 -11.45
N LEU A 122 10.66 6.13 -10.32
CA LEU A 122 9.44 6.30 -9.55
C LEU A 122 8.34 7.02 -10.35
N GLN A 123 8.68 8.04 -11.15
CA GLN A 123 7.74 8.68 -12.08
C GLN A 123 7.22 7.68 -13.12
N LYS A 124 8.11 6.86 -13.73
CA LYS A 124 7.73 5.81 -14.69
C LYS A 124 6.74 4.80 -14.09
N LEU A 125 6.95 4.37 -12.83
CA LEU A 125 6.08 3.41 -12.13
C LEU A 125 4.66 3.91 -11.86
N PHE A 126 4.43 5.22 -11.80
CA PHE A 126 3.11 5.81 -11.57
C PHE A 126 2.45 6.27 -12.88
N ALA A 127 3.26 6.63 -13.89
CA ALA A 127 2.78 6.99 -15.22
C ALA A 127 2.04 5.85 -15.94
N ASP A 128 2.33 4.58 -15.60
CA ASP A 128 1.63 3.40 -16.13
C ASP A 128 0.10 3.43 -15.81
N ASP A 129 -0.34 4.15 -14.76
CA ASP A 129 -1.75 4.29 -14.36
C ASP A 129 -2.31 5.72 -14.52
N ASP A 130 -1.69 6.56 -15.36
CA ASP A 130 -1.97 8.00 -15.46
C ASP A 130 -1.84 8.77 -14.13
N GLN A 131 -1.07 8.24 -13.18
CA GLN A 131 -0.85 8.82 -11.85
C GLN A 131 0.53 9.48 -11.70
N THR A 132 0.65 10.31 -10.67
CA THR A 132 1.94 10.81 -10.19
C THR A 132 2.01 10.64 -8.68
N VAL A 133 3.20 10.43 -8.12
CA VAL A 133 3.38 10.27 -6.67
C VAL A 133 2.84 11.48 -5.90
N SER A 134 3.09 12.69 -6.39
CA SER A 134 2.54 13.92 -5.83
C SER A 134 1.00 13.96 -5.89
N GLY A 135 0.41 13.43 -6.96
CA GLY A 135 -1.03 13.22 -7.08
C GLY A 135 -1.57 12.18 -6.08
N THR A 136 -0.87 11.06 -5.88
CA THR A 136 -1.24 10.04 -4.89
C THR A 136 -1.18 10.58 -3.46
N ILE A 137 -0.12 11.33 -3.11
CA ILE A 137 -0.02 12.03 -1.81
C ILE A 137 -1.20 12.99 -1.65
N ARG A 138 -1.42 13.89 -2.63
CA ARG A 138 -2.52 14.87 -2.63
C ARG A 138 -3.90 14.20 -2.47
N GLY A 139 -4.20 13.20 -3.29
CA GLY A 139 -5.45 12.46 -3.26
C GLY A 139 -5.68 11.79 -1.91
N ARG A 140 -4.63 11.23 -1.30
CA ARG A 140 -4.73 10.64 0.05
C ARG A 140 -4.96 11.68 1.15
N ARG A 141 -4.31 12.85 1.06
CA ARG A 141 -4.56 14.01 1.95
C ARG A 141 -6.01 14.50 1.82
N ILE A 142 -6.55 14.62 0.60
CA ILE A 142 -7.96 15.01 0.39
C ILE A 142 -8.95 13.94 0.87
N ALA A 143 -8.66 12.65 0.68
CA ALA A 143 -9.47 11.57 1.21
C ALA A 143 -9.52 11.56 2.75
N GLU A 144 -8.45 12.00 3.42
CA GLU A 144 -8.47 12.21 4.88
C GLU A 144 -9.27 13.46 5.26
N ALA A 145 -9.07 14.57 4.54
CA ALA A 145 -9.80 15.81 4.79
C ALA A 145 -11.32 15.63 4.71
N ARG A 146 -11.81 14.84 3.73
CA ARG A 146 -13.24 14.47 3.64
C ARG A 146 -13.72 13.77 4.92
N LYS A 147 -13.05 12.68 5.35
CA LYS A 147 -13.39 11.94 6.59
C LYS A 147 -13.40 12.83 7.84
N LEU A 148 -12.57 13.87 7.88
CA LEU A 148 -12.52 14.84 8.99
C LEU A 148 -13.63 15.91 8.87
N LEU A 149 -13.97 16.35 7.65
CA LEU A 149 -15.11 17.24 7.39
C LEU A 149 -16.44 16.56 7.69
N ASP A 150 -16.61 15.28 7.32
CA ASP A 150 -17.79 14.47 7.64
C ASP A 150 -18.02 14.38 9.17
N LYS A 151 -16.93 14.38 9.95
CA LYS A 151 -16.96 14.36 11.43
C LYS A 151 -16.97 15.75 12.09
N ARG A 152 -16.89 16.83 11.30
CA ARG A 152 -16.75 18.20 11.81
C ARG A 152 -17.93 18.62 12.69
N ALA A 153 -19.15 18.20 12.37
CA ALA A 153 -20.34 18.50 13.15
C ALA A 153 -20.24 18.00 14.61
N VAL A 154 -19.54 16.89 14.83
CA VAL A 154 -19.33 16.29 16.17
C VAL A 154 -18.09 16.88 16.85
N THR A 155 -17.01 17.15 16.10
CA THR A 155 -15.72 17.58 16.68
C THR A 155 -15.54 19.09 16.82
N GLY A 156 -16.40 19.91 16.19
CA GLY A 156 -16.27 21.37 16.17
C GLY A 156 -15.03 21.91 15.44
N SER A 157 -14.27 21.05 14.75
CA SER A 157 -12.96 21.41 14.17
C SER A 157 -13.04 22.54 13.14
N SER A 158 -12.03 23.41 13.08
CA SER A 158 -11.97 24.45 12.06
C SER A 158 -11.50 23.89 10.72
N ILE A 159 -11.84 24.54 9.61
CA ILE A 159 -11.37 24.10 8.28
C ILE A 159 -9.83 24.16 8.21
N ALA A 160 -9.21 25.13 8.88
CA ALA A 160 -7.75 25.23 8.99
C ALA A 160 -7.13 24.07 9.80
N SER A 161 -7.73 23.67 10.93
CA SER A 161 -7.20 22.53 11.69
C SER A 161 -7.40 21.20 10.96
N ILE A 162 -8.48 21.05 10.19
CA ILE A 162 -8.68 19.89 9.30
C ILE A 162 -7.64 19.86 8.18
N ALA A 163 -7.32 21.00 7.56
CA ALA A 163 -6.28 21.11 6.54
C ALA A 163 -4.91 20.65 7.09
N ALA A 164 -4.51 21.18 8.26
CA ALA A 164 -3.29 20.79 8.95
C ALA A 164 -3.26 19.30 9.32
N ALA A 165 -4.32 18.77 9.94
CA ALA A 165 -4.43 17.36 10.31
C ALA A 165 -4.41 16.39 9.10
N SER A 166 -4.77 16.90 7.91
CA SER A 166 -4.73 16.17 6.65
C SER A 166 -3.39 16.28 5.92
N GLY A 167 -2.42 17.04 6.44
CA GLY A 167 -1.09 17.24 5.84
C GLY A 167 -0.98 18.41 4.86
N PHE A 168 -1.84 19.42 4.94
CA PHE A 168 -1.65 20.68 4.19
C PHE A 168 -1.03 21.75 5.10
N ALA A 169 0.07 22.35 4.66
CA ALA A 169 0.71 23.48 5.36
C ALA A 169 -0.11 24.78 5.27
N ASP A 170 -0.86 24.98 4.19
CA ASP A 170 -1.60 26.21 3.90
C ASP A 170 -3.08 25.92 3.61
N ALA A 171 -3.97 26.68 4.27
CA ALA A 171 -5.42 26.50 4.19
C ALA A 171 -6.06 27.05 2.90
N ALA A 172 -5.44 28.03 2.25
CA ALA A 172 -5.90 28.58 0.96
C ALA A 172 -5.52 27.63 -0.20
N TYR A 173 -4.31 27.07 -0.19
CA TYR A 173 -3.89 26.00 -1.09
C TYR A 173 -4.76 24.75 -0.89
N PHE A 174 -4.98 24.33 0.35
CA PHE A 174 -5.95 23.26 0.66
C PHE A 174 -7.32 23.54 0.04
N SER A 175 -7.89 24.73 0.23
CA SER A 175 -9.23 25.05 -0.27
C SER A 175 -9.32 25.03 -1.79
N ARG A 176 -8.26 25.45 -2.49
CA ARG A 176 -8.16 25.37 -3.96
C ARG A 176 -8.09 23.91 -4.42
N VAL A 177 -7.20 23.12 -3.83
CA VAL A 177 -7.01 21.69 -4.17
C VAL A 177 -8.27 20.89 -3.85
N PHE A 178 -8.88 21.07 -2.68
CA PHE A 178 -10.11 20.39 -2.31
C PHE A 178 -11.24 20.66 -3.31
N ARG A 179 -11.38 21.91 -3.78
CA ARG A 179 -12.35 22.24 -4.83
C ARG A 179 -12.01 21.61 -6.18
N GLN A 180 -10.73 21.53 -6.54
CA GLN A 180 -10.29 20.86 -7.77
C GLN A 180 -10.63 19.37 -7.77
N GLU A 181 -10.40 18.68 -6.64
CA GLU A 181 -10.55 17.23 -6.51
C GLU A 181 -11.98 16.78 -6.15
N THR A 182 -12.83 17.67 -5.58
CA THR A 182 -14.21 17.34 -5.14
C THR A 182 -15.32 18.15 -5.83
N GLY A 183 -14.97 19.16 -6.63
CA GLY A 183 -15.91 20.08 -7.28
C GLY A 183 -16.45 21.22 -6.41
N VAL A 184 -16.39 21.10 -5.07
CA VAL A 184 -16.97 22.06 -4.11
C VAL A 184 -15.94 22.60 -3.11
N SER A 185 -16.18 23.77 -2.51
CA SER A 185 -15.30 24.26 -1.45
C SER A 185 -15.47 23.45 -0.15
N PRO A 186 -14.46 23.39 0.74
CA PRO A 186 -14.58 22.71 2.03
C PRO A 186 -15.78 23.20 2.87
N THR A 187 -16.09 24.50 2.82
CA THR A 187 -17.25 25.08 3.50
C THR A 187 -18.56 24.57 2.91
N ALA A 188 -18.70 24.59 1.57
CA ALA A 188 -19.90 24.12 0.89
C ALA A 188 -20.12 22.61 1.06
N TYR A 189 -19.04 21.82 1.10
CA TYR A 189 -19.07 20.39 1.41
C TYR A 189 -19.71 20.14 2.78
N VAL A 190 -19.29 20.89 3.82
CA VAL A 190 -19.85 20.77 5.18
C VAL A 190 -21.32 21.18 5.26
N HIS A 191 -21.74 22.24 4.55
CA HIS A 191 -23.15 22.63 4.51
C HIS A 191 -24.02 21.54 3.87
N ARG A 192 -23.61 20.98 2.73
CA ARG A 192 -24.32 19.86 2.10
C ARG A 192 -24.42 18.64 3.03
N SER A 193 -23.33 18.25 3.69
CA SER A 193 -23.35 17.11 4.63
C SER A 193 -24.25 17.34 5.85
N ALA A 194 -24.57 18.59 6.20
CA ALA A 194 -25.52 18.91 7.25
C ALA A 194 -26.98 18.85 6.75
N GLU A 195 -27.23 19.27 5.51
CA GLU A 195 -28.55 19.19 4.86
C GLU A 195 -28.96 17.73 4.57
N ASP A 196 -28.04 16.93 4.01
CA ASP A 196 -28.25 15.50 3.75
C ASP A 196 -28.37 14.65 5.03
N GLY A 197 -27.91 15.18 6.18
CA GLY A 197 -27.82 14.48 7.46
C GLY A 197 -28.98 14.68 8.42
N ASN A 198 -29.97 15.53 8.07
CA ASN A 198 -31.13 15.81 8.93
C ASN A 198 -32.36 15.00 8.47
N PRO A 199 -32.68 13.85 9.10
CA PRO A 199 -34.01 13.26 8.93
C PRO A 199 -35.04 14.28 9.44
N SER A 200 -36.00 14.64 8.58
CA SER A 200 -37.02 15.64 8.90
C SER A 200 -37.68 15.33 10.25
N PRO A 201 -37.66 16.24 11.24
CA PRO A 201 -38.35 16.04 12.48
C PRO A 201 -39.86 16.12 12.22
N ALA A 202 -40.51 14.95 12.27
CA ALA A 202 -41.95 14.70 12.37
C ALA A 202 -42.90 15.82 11.89
N ASP A 203 -43.66 15.57 10.83
CA ASP A 203 -44.99 16.17 10.68
C ASP A 203 -45.86 15.66 11.85
N PRO A 204 -46.29 16.51 12.80
CA PRO A 204 -47.08 16.11 13.95
C PRO A 204 -48.53 16.61 13.81
N ASP A 205 -49.05 16.66 12.58
CA ASP A 205 -50.42 17.12 12.30
C ASP A 205 -50.99 16.51 11.02
N LEU A 206 -51.55 15.30 11.15
CA LEU A 206 -52.70 14.85 10.36
C LEU A 206 -53.64 14.12 11.31
N SER A 207 -54.60 14.87 11.85
CA SER A 207 -55.77 14.39 12.61
C SER A 207 -56.79 13.69 11.72
#